data_AF-A0A4R8TAH9-F1
#
_entry.id   AF-A0A4R8TAH9-F1
#
_cell.length_a   1.000
_cell.length_b   1.000
_cell.length_c   1.000
_cell.angle_alpha   90.00
_cell.angle_beta   90.00
_cell.angle_gamma   90.00
#
_symmetry.space_group_name_H-M   'P 1'
#
loop_
_entity.id
_entity.type
_entity.pdbx_description
1 polymer ?
#
loop_
_entity_poly.entity_id
_entity_poly.type
_entity_poly.pdbx_seq_one_letter_code
_entity_poly.pdbx_strand_id
1 'polypeptide(L)'
;MNEEGPIDSVLMWRTARLGLWLEYHFLNLLGWASELVFKKNAKVMGDQDPDWEFEPSPSLKLSPTVIVVNDDMFSRFREGCIRSEQGVRRIVGPRALELSNGKVIEDVDVIIAASGYRPDFSLVSDLSHIVHADPELPPLPDLTQNFFSVNCPGSLACVSYCTANETAATYRELQVMTVAQIWTGNSQVPSRDEMHRHTAAHQTWLWKRLRAFPSIPLGLVQAHTLFRFIQHKAGTGMYEYMGWGWRRWSFWWQDRALYRLVAWGANTPFMYRLFETGKRRAWAD
;
A
#
# COMPACT_ATOMS: atom_id res chain seq x y z
N MET A 1 24.24 -8.03 3.73
CA MET A 1 24.15 -6.58 4.02
C MET A 1 24.37 -5.85 2.70
N ASN A 2 23.38 -5.11 2.18
CA ASN A 2 23.46 -4.52 0.84
C ASN A 2 24.64 -3.54 0.73
N GLU A 3 25.64 -3.89 -0.08
CA GLU A 3 26.79 -3.03 -0.41
C GLU A 3 26.37 -1.77 -1.19
N GLU A 4 25.17 -1.77 -1.79
CA GLU A 4 24.58 -0.64 -2.52
C GLU A 4 23.71 0.29 -1.64
N GLY A 5 23.66 0.07 -0.33
CA GLY A 5 22.82 0.82 0.60
C GLY A 5 21.39 0.28 0.72
N PRO A 6 20.58 0.84 1.65
CA PRO A 6 19.20 0.40 1.84
C PRO A 6 18.35 0.72 0.60
N ILE A 7 17.37 -0.12 0.26
CA ILE A 7 16.41 0.14 -0.84
C ILE A 7 15.73 1.51 -0.69
N ASP A 8 15.56 1.98 0.55
CA ASP A 8 14.99 3.30 0.84
C ASP A 8 15.83 4.47 0.30
N SER A 9 17.12 4.25 0.03
CA SER A 9 18.00 5.26 -0.59
C SER A 9 17.65 5.54 -2.06
N VAL A 10 16.92 4.65 -2.74
CA VAL A 10 16.46 4.83 -4.12
C VAL A 10 14.97 5.20 -4.21
N LEU A 11 14.22 5.10 -3.11
CA LEU A 11 12.81 5.52 -2.99
C LEU A 11 12.69 7.03 -2.74
N MET A 12 13.28 7.80 -3.64
CA MET A 12 13.25 9.27 -3.61
C MET A 12 11.85 9.80 -3.92
N TRP A 13 11.51 10.99 -3.44
CA TRP A 13 10.15 11.55 -3.67
C TRP A 13 9.78 11.58 -5.16
N ARG A 14 10.69 12.02 -6.03
CA ARG A 14 10.43 12.13 -7.47
C ARG A 14 10.23 10.77 -8.13
N THR A 15 11.09 9.81 -7.84
CA THR A 15 11.01 8.46 -8.42
C THR A 15 9.78 7.73 -7.90
N ALA A 16 9.45 7.86 -6.61
CA ALA A 16 8.23 7.32 -6.02
C ALA A 16 6.98 7.93 -6.67
N ARG A 17 6.86 9.26 -6.78
CA ARG A 17 5.67 9.87 -7.41
C ARG A 17 5.53 9.52 -8.89
N LEU A 18 6.64 9.44 -9.63
CA LEU A 18 6.64 8.99 -11.02
C LEU A 18 6.21 7.52 -11.13
N GLY A 19 6.74 6.64 -10.26
CA GLY A 19 6.36 5.24 -10.18
C GLY A 19 4.86 5.06 -9.93
N LEU A 20 4.30 5.78 -8.96
CA LEU A 20 2.85 5.75 -8.70
C LEU A 20 2.02 6.25 -9.89
N TRP A 21 2.48 7.29 -10.58
CA TRP A 21 1.79 7.79 -11.78
C TRP A 21 1.84 6.76 -12.93
N LEU A 22 2.99 6.11 -13.13
CA LEU A 22 3.14 5.03 -14.10
C LEU A 22 2.29 3.80 -13.72
N GLU A 23 2.19 3.47 -12.44
CA GLU A 23 1.33 2.37 -11.94
C GLU A 23 -0.13 2.64 -12.28
N TYR A 24 -0.56 3.89 -12.09
CA TYR A 24 -1.94 4.31 -12.32
C TYR A 24 -2.32 4.33 -13.80
N HIS A 25 -1.44 4.82 -14.68
CA HIS A 25 -1.75 5.00 -16.12
C HIS A 25 -1.23 3.87 -17.03
N PHE A 26 -0.17 3.16 -16.62
CA PHE A 26 0.57 2.18 -17.43
C PHE A 26 0.86 0.89 -16.64
N LEU A 27 -0.12 0.42 -15.86
CA LEU A 27 0.01 -0.72 -14.95
C LEU A 27 0.72 -1.94 -15.56
N ASN A 28 0.38 -2.30 -16.81
CA ASN A 28 0.94 -3.47 -17.48
C ASN A 28 2.44 -3.32 -17.75
N LEU A 29 2.87 -2.12 -18.17
CA LEU A 29 4.26 -1.81 -18.48
C LEU A 29 5.10 -1.76 -17.21
N LEU A 30 4.60 -1.05 -16.17
CA LEU A 30 5.31 -0.97 -14.91
C LEU A 30 5.45 -2.34 -14.26
N GLY A 31 4.38 -3.12 -14.19
CA GLY A 31 4.44 -4.44 -13.56
C GLY A 31 5.37 -5.42 -14.29
N TRP A 32 5.44 -5.35 -15.62
CA TRP A 32 6.43 -6.14 -16.38
C TRP A 32 7.87 -5.71 -16.05
N ALA A 33 8.13 -4.39 -16.03
CA ALA A 33 9.45 -3.87 -15.66
C ALA A 33 9.83 -4.22 -14.22
N SER A 34 8.89 -4.11 -13.28
CA SER A 34 9.08 -4.49 -11.88
C SER A 34 9.42 -5.98 -11.74
N GLU A 35 8.66 -6.87 -12.40
CA GLU A 35 8.95 -8.31 -12.37
C GLU A 35 10.37 -8.64 -12.87
N LEU A 36 10.85 -7.96 -13.92
CA LEU A 36 12.23 -8.13 -14.40
C LEU A 36 13.26 -7.67 -13.36
N VAL A 37 13.04 -6.53 -12.72
CA VAL A 37 13.93 -6.00 -11.67
C VAL A 37 13.96 -6.93 -10.47
N PHE A 38 12.80 -7.38 -9.98
CA PHE A 38 12.73 -8.30 -8.85
C PHE A 38 13.35 -9.65 -9.17
N LYS A 39 13.11 -10.23 -10.36
CA LYS A 39 13.78 -11.47 -10.79
C LYS A 39 15.29 -11.31 -10.89
N LYS A 40 15.78 -10.15 -11.33
CA LYS A 40 17.21 -9.84 -11.34
C LYS A 40 17.76 -9.73 -9.92
N ASN A 41 17.07 -9.01 -9.03
CA ASN A 41 17.51 -8.78 -7.66
C ASN A 41 17.39 -10.02 -6.77
N ALA A 42 16.45 -10.92 -7.04
CA ALA A 42 16.33 -12.20 -6.35
C ALA A 42 17.61 -13.03 -6.44
N LYS A 43 18.36 -12.92 -7.56
CA LYS A 43 19.67 -13.59 -7.73
C LYS A 43 20.75 -13.06 -6.78
N VAL A 44 20.61 -11.82 -6.28
CA VAL A 44 21.53 -11.24 -5.30
C VAL A 44 21.40 -11.95 -3.93
N MET A 45 20.25 -12.56 -3.65
CA MET A 45 20.03 -13.35 -2.43
C MET A 45 20.63 -14.78 -2.50
N GLY A 46 21.36 -15.07 -3.58
CA GLY A 46 21.94 -16.37 -3.88
C GLY A 46 20.98 -17.26 -4.68
N ASP A 47 21.49 -18.42 -5.10
CA ASP A 47 20.68 -19.42 -5.81
C ASP A 47 19.56 -19.92 -4.89
N GLN A 48 18.37 -20.00 -5.47
CA GLN A 48 17.17 -20.55 -4.83
C GLN A 48 17.01 -21.98 -5.30
N ASP A 49 16.86 -22.91 -4.35
CA ASP A 49 16.60 -24.30 -4.67
C ASP A 49 15.20 -24.44 -5.31
N PRO A 50 15.06 -25.00 -6.52
CA PRO A 50 13.76 -25.25 -7.13
C PRO A 50 12.81 -26.07 -6.24
N ASP A 51 13.36 -26.92 -5.37
CA ASP A 51 12.58 -27.75 -4.43
C ASP A 51 11.88 -26.92 -3.33
N TRP A 52 12.19 -25.64 -3.20
CA TRP A 52 11.47 -24.73 -2.30
C TRP A 52 10.10 -24.29 -2.86
N GLU A 53 9.80 -24.58 -4.13
CA GLU A 53 8.49 -24.37 -4.76
C GLU A 53 7.91 -22.93 -4.61
N PHE A 54 8.76 -21.89 -4.60
CA PHE A 54 8.29 -20.50 -4.55
C PHE A 54 7.64 -20.00 -5.85
N GLU A 55 7.78 -20.75 -6.93
CA GLU A 55 7.24 -20.42 -8.25
C GLU A 55 6.06 -21.35 -8.62
N PRO A 56 5.01 -20.83 -9.30
CA PRO A 56 4.89 -19.46 -9.79
C PRO A 56 4.54 -18.47 -8.66
N SER A 57 5.29 -17.38 -8.58
CA SER A 57 4.98 -16.28 -7.66
C SER A 57 3.81 -15.42 -8.20
N PRO A 58 2.91 -14.91 -7.33
CA PRO A 58 1.87 -13.98 -7.77
C PRO A 58 2.47 -12.75 -8.44
N SER A 59 1.85 -12.30 -9.54
CA SER A 59 2.33 -11.11 -10.26
C SER A 59 2.28 -9.87 -9.36
N LEU A 60 3.38 -9.10 -9.36
CA LEU A 60 3.45 -7.80 -8.67
C LEU A 60 2.45 -6.77 -9.22
N LYS A 61 1.88 -7.02 -10.41
CA LYS A 61 0.76 -6.24 -10.95
C LYS A 61 -0.48 -6.31 -10.08
N LEU A 62 -0.67 -7.41 -9.33
CA LEU A 62 -1.87 -7.71 -8.55
C LEU A 62 -1.86 -6.97 -7.22
N SER A 63 -0.76 -7.05 -6.48
CA SER A 63 -0.52 -6.27 -5.27
C SER A 63 0.96 -6.34 -4.91
N PRO A 64 1.58 -5.26 -4.43
CA PRO A 64 2.94 -5.30 -3.89
C PRO A 64 2.99 -5.91 -2.48
N THR A 65 1.85 -6.17 -1.86
CA THR A 65 1.79 -6.95 -0.60
C THR A 65 2.16 -8.43 -0.77
N VAL A 66 2.40 -8.88 -2.00
CA VAL A 66 2.97 -10.21 -2.30
C VAL A 66 4.46 -10.29 -1.96
N ILE A 67 5.12 -9.17 -1.64
CA ILE A 67 6.54 -9.15 -1.27
C ILE A 67 6.68 -9.54 0.20
N VAL A 68 7.45 -10.61 0.45
CA VAL A 68 7.88 -11.00 1.80
C VAL A 68 9.25 -10.39 2.08
N VAL A 69 9.37 -9.66 3.18
CA VAL A 69 10.65 -9.11 3.66
C VAL A 69 11.08 -9.91 4.88
N ASN A 70 12.12 -10.73 4.72
CA ASN A 70 12.66 -11.56 5.79
C ASN A 70 14.14 -11.88 5.48
N ASP A 71 15.05 -11.38 6.32
CA ASP A 71 16.50 -11.51 6.13
C ASP A 71 17.01 -12.94 6.39
N ASP A 72 16.29 -13.70 7.21
CA ASP A 72 16.69 -15.05 7.66
C ASP A 72 16.01 -16.17 6.87
N MET A 73 15.00 -15.86 6.05
CA MET A 73 14.19 -16.89 5.40
C MET A 73 15.06 -17.89 4.61
N PHE A 74 15.92 -17.40 3.72
CA PHE A 74 16.74 -18.27 2.88
C PHE A 74 17.83 -19.03 3.66
N SER A 75 18.38 -18.48 4.74
CA SER A 75 19.35 -19.22 5.58
C SER A 75 18.66 -20.38 6.28
N ARG A 76 17.46 -20.17 6.83
CA ARG A 76 16.66 -21.21 7.48
C ARG A 76 16.23 -22.34 6.54
N PHE A 77 15.94 -22.01 5.27
CA PHE A 77 15.68 -23.03 4.25
C PHE A 77 16.93 -23.89 3.97
N ARG A 78 18.11 -23.27 3.82
CA ARG A 78 19.38 -23.99 3.58
C ARG A 78 19.81 -24.85 4.77
N GLU A 79 19.55 -24.40 5.99
CA GLU A 79 19.78 -25.16 7.23
C GLU A 79 18.82 -26.36 7.38
N GLY A 80 17.75 -26.42 6.58
CA GLY A 80 16.71 -27.45 6.67
C GLY A 80 15.75 -27.25 7.85
N CYS A 81 15.76 -26.08 8.49
CA CYS A 81 14.89 -25.75 9.62
C CYS A 81 13.44 -25.47 9.20
N ILE A 82 13.23 -25.03 7.95
CA ILE A 82 11.91 -24.78 7.38
C ILE A 82 11.80 -25.45 6.01
N ARG A 83 10.59 -25.87 5.66
CA ARG A 83 10.25 -26.44 4.36
C ARG A 83 8.98 -25.78 3.83
N SER A 84 8.95 -25.56 2.52
CA SER A 84 7.75 -25.11 1.83
C SER A 84 6.90 -26.33 1.53
N GLU A 85 5.60 -26.23 1.72
CA GLU A 85 4.66 -27.31 1.50
C GLU A 85 3.41 -26.76 0.82
N GLN A 86 2.70 -27.61 0.09
CA GLN A 86 1.44 -27.26 -0.53
C GLN A 86 0.36 -26.96 0.51
N GLY A 87 -0.63 -26.16 0.14
CA GLY A 87 -1.67 -25.71 1.07
C GLY A 87 -2.41 -26.87 1.77
N VAL A 88 -2.67 -26.72 3.07
CA VAL A 88 -3.41 -27.73 3.85
C VAL A 88 -4.85 -27.84 3.32
N ARG A 89 -5.26 -29.07 2.97
CA ARG A 89 -6.61 -29.38 2.50
C ARG A 89 -7.55 -29.69 3.65
N ARG A 90 -7.13 -30.56 4.57
CA ARG A 90 -7.91 -30.95 5.75
C ARG A 90 -7.05 -31.63 6.81
N ILE A 91 -7.54 -31.63 8.05
CA ILE A 91 -7.00 -32.44 9.15
C ILE A 91 -7.60 -33.84 9.01
N VAL A 92 -6.75 -34.87 8.92
CA VAL A 92 -7.18 -36.27 8.66
C VAL A 92 -6.98 -37.20 9.86
N GLY A 93 -6.32 -36.72 10.91
CA GLY A 93 -6.10 -37.48 12.14
C GLY A 93 -5.71 -36.57 13.30
N PRO A 94 -5.45 -37.13 14.50
CA PRO A 94 -5.13 -36.34 15.69
C PRO A 94 -3.81 -35.55 15.55
N ARG A 95 -2.89 -36.00 14.71
CA ARG A 95 -1.57 -35.38 14.44
C ARG A 95 -1.24 -35.37 12.94
N ALA A 96 -2.26 -35.41 12.08
CA ALA A 96 -2.08 -35.66 10.65
C ALA A 96 -2.85 -34.66 9.77
N LEU A 97 -2.18 -34.15 8.73
CA LEU A 97 -2.71 -33.18 7.77
C LEU A 97 -2.60 -33.71 6.34
N GLU A 98 -3.67 -33.62 5.56
CA GLU A 98 -3.62 -33.84 4.11
C GLU A 98 -3.40 -32.50 3.41
N LEU A 99 -2.40 -32.43 2.53
CA LEU A 99 -2.11 -31.29 1.67
C LEU A 99 -2.95 -31.32 0.38
N SER A 100 -3.00 -30.21 -0.35
CA SER A 100 -3.77 -30.09 -1.60
C SER A 100 -3.32 -31.03 -2.72
N ASN A 101 -2.06 -31.48 -2.70
CA ASN A 101 -1.52 -32.47 -3.61
C ASN A 101 -1.78 -33.93 -3.18
N GLY A 102 -2.50 -34.14 -2.07
CA GLY A 102 -2.83 -35.46 -1.52
C GLY A 102 -1.76 -36.07 -0.60
N LYS A 103 -0.59 -35.42 -0.44
CA LYS A 103 0.42 -35.83 0.54
C LYS A 103 -0.14 -35.71 1.96
N VAL A 104 0.18 -36.68 2.82
CA VAL A 104 -0.15 -36.61 4.25
C VAL A 104 1.13 -36.30 5.04
N ILE A 105 1.07 -35.27 5.89
CA ILE A 105 2.10 -34.96 6.88
C ILE A 105 1.61 -35.51 8.23
N GLU A 106 2.42 -36.39 8.82
CA GLU A 106 2.21 -36.98 10.14
C GLU A 106 2.97 -36.22 11.23
N ASP A 107 2.74 -36.59 12.49
CA ASP A 107 3.45 -36.08 13.67
C ASP A 107 3.37 -34.56 13.90
N VAL A 108 2.27 -33.94 13.46
CA VAL A 108 2.04 -32.49 13.65
C VAL A 108 1.56 -32.20 15.08
N ASP A 109 2.35 -31.42 15.82
CA ASP A 109 1.99 -30.93 17.15
C ASP A 109 1.13 -29.66 17.15
N VAL A 110 1.45 -28.72 16.25
CA VAL A 110 0.90 -27.36 16.27
C VAL A 110 0.62 -26.89 14.86
N ILE A 111 -0.53 -26.23 14.68
CA ILE A 111 -0.90 -25.51 13.46
C ILE A 111 -1.02 -24.03 13.83
N ILE A 112 -0.25 -23.17 13.14
CA ILE A 112 -0.31 -21.72 13.31
C ILE A 112 -0.94 -21.11 12.05
N ALA A 113 -2.16 -20.60 12.16
CA ALA A 113 -2.85 -19.96 11.06
C ALA A 113 -2.37 -18.51 10.86
N ALA A 114 -1.33 -18.33 10.04
CA ALA A 114 -0.82 -17.02 9.63
C ALA A 114 -1.55 -16.44 8.40
N SER A 115 -2.89 -16.64 8.31
CA SER A 115 -3.71 -16.31 7.13
C SER A 115 -4.14 -14.83 7.03
N GLY A 116 -3.55 -13.95 7.85
CA GLY A 116 -3.86 -12.53 7.87
C GLY A 116 -5.11 -12.16 8.68
N TYR A 117 -5.55 -10.91 8.53
CA TYR A 117 -6.65 -10.30 9.29
C TYR A 117 -7.70 -9.71 8.36
N ARG A 118 -8.95 -9.65 8.82
CA ARG A 118 -10.03 -8.93 8.14
C ARG A 118 -10.51 -7.75 9.00
N PRO A 119 -10.73 -6.59 8.38
CA PRO A 119 -11.33 -5.46 9.06
C PRO A 119 -12.81 -5.73 9.33
N ASP A 120 -13.29 -5.33 10.51
CA ASP A 120 -14.69 -5.40 10.90
C ASP A 120 -15.20 -3.98 11.19
N PHE A 121 -16.28 -3.61 10.50
CA PHE A 121 -16.97 -2.31 10.64
C PHE A 121 -18.32 -2.46 11.33
N SER A 122 -18.63 -3.61 11.94
CA SER A 122 -19.89 -3.89 12.64
C SER A 122 -20.26 -2.86 13.71
N LEU A 123 -19.26 -2.23 14.35
CA LEU A 123 -19.45 -1.18 15.35
C LEU A 123 -19.82 0.20 14.76
N VAL A 124 -19.76 0.36 13.44
CA VAL A 124 -20.01 1.63 12.74
C VAL A 124 -21.04 1.39 11.63
N SER A 125 -22.32 1.34 12.02
CA SER A 125 -23.45 1.03 11.12
C SER A 125 -23.53 1.95 9.89
N ASP A 126 -23.07 3.19 9.99
CA ASP A 126 -23.05 4.14 8.87
C ASP A 126 -22.13 3.71 7.72
N LEU A 127 -21.15 2.84 8.02
CA LEU A 127 -20.22 2.25 7.08
C LEU A 127 -20.60 0.81 6.69
N SER A 128 -21.61 0.22 7.35
CA SER A 128 -22.09 -1.13 7.06
C SER A 128 -23.08 -1.19 5.89
N HIS A 129 -23.48 -0.05 5.32
CA HIS A 129 -24.21 0.02 4.05
C HIS A 129 -23.26 -0.29 2.90
N ILE A 130 -22.97 -1.57 2.77
CA ILE A 130 -22.03 -2.09 1.80
C ILE A 130 -22.81 -2.36 0.52
N VAL A 131 -22.41 -1.70 -0.57
CA VAL A 131 -22.92 -2.07 -1.90
C VAL A 131 -22.34 -3.44 -2.23
N HIS A 132 -23.17 -4.48 -2.12
CA HIS A 132 -22.83 -5.83 -2.51
C HIS A 132 -23.07 -5.98 -4.02
N ALA A 133 -22.06 -5.73 -4.84
CA ALA A 133 -22.18 -6.01 -6.27
C ALA A 133 -22.01 -7.51 -6.61
N ASP A 134 -21.37 -8.28 -5.72
CA ASP A 134 -21.05 -9.70 -5.93
C ASP A 134 -21.15 -10.46 -4.61
N PRO A 135 -22.03 -11.47 -4.49
CA PRO A 135 -22.17 -12.27 -3.26
C PRO A 135 -20.95 -13.16 -2.95
N GLU A 136 -20.06 -13.40 -3.92
CA GLU A 136 -18.85 -14.21 -3.73
C GLU A 136 -17.67 -13.39 -3.17
N LEU A 137 -17.76 -12.06 -3.21
CA LEU A 137 -16.71 -11.17 -2.76
C LEU A 137 -17.01 -10.55 -1.39
N PRO A 138 -15.96 -10.26 -0.61
CA PRO A 138 -16.15 -9.62 0.68
C PRO A 138 -16.76 -8.23 0.49
N PRO A 139 -17.60 -7.82 1.45
CA PRO A 139 -18.21 -6.52 1.41
C PRO A 139 -17.16 -5.42 1.68
N LEU A 140 -17.20 -4.32 0.92
CA LEU A 140 -16.33 -3.16 1.08
C LEU A 140 -17.08 -1.98 1.73
N PRO A 141 -16.48 -1.26 2.68
CA PRO A 141 -17.14 -0.14 3.35
C PRO A 141 -17.36 1.05 2.38
N ASP A 142 -18.37 1.88 2.65
CA ASP A 142 -18.66 3.08 1.87
C ASP A 142 -17.73 4.24 2.28
N LEU A 143 -16.48 4.17 1.80
CA LEU A 143 -15.42 5.13 2.11
C LEU A 143 -14.89 5.82 0.85
N THR A 144 -15.06 7.14 0.75
CA THR A 144 -14.36 7.92 -0.27
C THR A 144 -12.88 8.05 0.09
N GLN A 145 -12.02 8.02 -0.93
CA GLN A 145 -10.55 7.89 -0.77
C GLN A 145 -10.13 6.70 0.13
N ASN A 146 -11.04 5.76 0.38
CA ASN A 146 -10.88 4.63 1.29
C ASN A 146 -10.62 5.03 2.77
N PHE A 147 -10.94 6.26 3.19
CA PHE A 147 -10.85 6.62 4.62
C PHE A 147 -11.86 7.67 5.12
N PHE A 148 -12.65 8.33 4.27
CA PHE A 148 -13.75 9.20 4.75
C PHE A 148 -15.10 8.54 4.53
N SER A 149 -15.98 8.62 5.52
CA SER A 149 -17.38 8.22 5.35
C SER A 149 -18.04 9.06 4.26
N VAL A 150 -18.73 8.44 3.32
CA VAL A 150 -19.52 9.18 2.31
C VAL A 150 -20.72 9.89 2.94
N ASN A 151 -21.29 9.30 3.99
CA ASN A 151 -22.48 9.82 4.68
C ASN A 151 -22.16 10.98 5.62
N CYS A 152 -21.02 10.92 6.31
CA CYS A 152 -20.61 11.87 7.33
C CYS A 152 -19.11 12.24 7.22
N PRO A 153 -18.65 12.77 6.07
CA PRO A 153 -17.22 13.02 5.83
C PRO A 153 -16.64 14.11 6.74
N GLY A 154 -17.50 14.98 7.29
CA GLY A 154 -17.12 16.04 8.24
C GLY A 154 -16.98 15.58 9.69
N SER A 155 -17.27 14.31 10.02
CA SER A 155 -17.25 13.82 11.40
C SER A 155 -16.77 12.38 11.57
N LEU A 156 -16.62 11.61 10.48
CA LEU A 156 -16.19 10.21 10.53
C LEU A 156 -15.10 9.91 9.48
N ALA A 157 -13.96 9.40 9.94
CA ALA A 157 -12.85 8.96 9.11
C ALA A 157 -12.16 7.71 9.70
N CYS A 158 -11.75 6.79 8.82
CA CYS A 158 -11.08 5.51 9.10
C CYS A 158 -9.60 5.55 8.67
N VAL A 159 -8.77 6.30 9.40
CA VAL A 159 -7.37 6.59 9.02
C VAL A 159 -6.49 5.34 8.85
N SER A 160 -6.73 4.26 9.62
CA SER A 160 -5.86 3.07 9.58
C SER A 160 -6.32 1.96 8.62
N TYR A 161 -7.36 2.21 7.82
CA TYR A 161 -7.90 1.20 6.90
C TYR A 161 -7.07 1.06 5.61
N CYS A 162 -6.54 2.17 5.09
CA CYS A 162 -5.80 2.15 3.82
C CYS A 162 -4.52 1.31 3.89
N THR A 163 -4.26 0.57 2.81
CA THR A 163 -2.99 -0.10 2.49
C THR A 163 -2.45 0.49 1.20
N ALA A 164 -1.26 1.10 1.26
CA ALA A 164 -0.59 1.74 0.13
C ALA A 164 0.89 1.36 0.08
N ASN A 165 1.51 1.62 -1.06
CA ASN A 165 2.91 1.28 -1.36
C ASN A 165 3.87 2.34 -0.81
N GLU A 166 3.68 2.69 0.46
CA GLU A 166 4.48 3.66 1.22
C GLU A 166 4.35 3.35 2.71
N THR A 167 5.20 3.92 3.55
CA THR A 167 5.20 3.65 4.99
C THR A 167 3.86 4.00 5.63
N ALA A 168 3.25 3.04 6.34
CA ALA A 168 1.95 3.21 6.99
C ALA A 168 1.89 4.42 7.93
N ALA A 169 2.92 4.64 8.74
CA ALA A 169 2.99 5.77 9.65
C ALA A 169 2.94 7.12 8.92
N THR A 170 3.62 7.26 7.77
CA THR A 170 3.76 8.55 7.08
C THR A 170 2.48 8.94 6.36
N TYR A 171 1.82 8.01 5.66
CA TYR A 171 0.56 8.34 5.00
C TYR A 171 -0.62 8.47 5.96
N ARG A 172 -0.58 7.78 7.12
CA ARG A 172 -1.56 7.97 8.19
C ARG A 172 -1.44 9.35 8.83
N GLU A 173 -0.22 9.87 9.00
CA GLU A 173 -0.02 11.26 9.42
C GLU A 173 -0.68 12.23 8.42
N LEU A 174 -0.45 12.03 7.11
CA LEU A 174 -1.09 12.85 6.06
C LEU A 174 -2.62 12.74 6.06
N GLN A 175 -3.17 11.56 6.34
CA GLN A 175 -4.60 11.36 6.49
C GLN A 175 -5.15 12.13 7.70
N VAL A 176 -4.50 12.05 8.86
CA VAL A 176 -4.90 12.83 10.05
C VAL A 176 -4.81 14.34 9.77
N MET A 177 -3.74 14.81 9.13
CA MET A 177 -3.63 16.21 8.71
C MET A 177 -4.80 16.59 7.79
N THR A 178 -5.14 15.73 6.83
CA THR A 178 -6.25 15.95 5.91
C THR A 178 -7.59 16.03 6.65
N VAL A 179 -7.85 15.10 7.58
CA VAL A 179 -9.03 15.09 8.44
C VAL A 179 -9.13 16.40 9.21
N ALA A 180 -8.05 16.82 9.88
CA ALA A 180 -8.01 18.06 10.65
C ALA A 180 -8.36 19.27 9.77
N GLN A 181 -7.71 19.41 8.60
CA GLN A 181 -7.98 20.55 7.71
C GLN A 181 -9.40 20.56 7.16
N ILE A 182 -9.99 19.39 6.93
CA ILE A 182 -11.36 19.31 6.45
C ILE A 182 -12.35 19.66 7.57
N TRP A 183 -12.17 19.09 8.76
CA TRP A 183 -13.08 19.31 9.88
C TRP A 183 -13.01 20.73 10.45
N THR A 184 -11.86 21.41 10.32
CA THR A 184 -11.74 22.85 10.66
C THR A 184 -12.22 23.79 9.55
N GLY A 185 -12.61 23.28 8.37
CA GLY A 185 -13.12 24.09 7.25
C GLY A 185 -12.04 24.72 6.36
N ASN A 186 -10.75 24.47 6.62
CA ASN A 186 -9.64 24.97 5.80
C ASN A 186 -9.50 24.24 4.45
N SER A 187 -10.10 23.05 4.35
CA SER A 187 -10.19 22.24 3.15
C SER A 187 -11.62 21.73 2.97
N GLN A 188 -12.14 21.82 1.75
CA GLN A 188 -13.49 21.31 1.43
C GLN A 188 -13.45 19.79 1.20
N VAL A 189 -14.48 19.07 1.66
CA VAL A 189 -14.76 17.71 1.17
C VAL A 189 -15.17 17.76 -0.31
N PRO A 190 -14.96 16.69 -1.08
CA PRO A 190 -15.59 16.56 -2.40
C PRO A 190 -17.12 16.62 -2.30
N SER A 191 -17.80 16.93 -3.40
CA SER A 191 -19.27 16.88 -3.44
C SER A 191 -19.77 15.44 -3.21
N ARG A 192 -21.01 15.27 -2.72
CA ARG A 192 -21.59 13.93 -2.52
C ARG A 192 -21.54 13.07 -3.79
N ASP A 193 -21.88 13.64 -4.94
CA ASP A 193 -21.83 12.94 -6.22
C ASP A 193 -20.42 12.53 -6.62
N GLU A 194 -19.41 13.34 -6.29
CA GLU A 194 -18.01 12.98 -6.50
C GLU A 194 -17.56 11.86 -5.56
N MET A 195 -17.96 11.91 -4.29
CA MET A 195 -17.66 10.87 -3.32
C MET A 195 -18.26 9.52 -3.72
N HIS A 196 -19.55 9.47 -4.06
CA HIS A 196 -20.20 8.24 -4.52
C HIS A 196 -19.57 7.67 -5.80
N ARG A 197 -19.31 8.53 -6.81
CA ARG A 197 -18.63 8.09 -8.04
C ARG A 197 -17.24 7.54 -7.76
N HIS A 198 -16.47 8.21 -6.90
CA HIS A 198 -15.15 7.75 -6.51
C HIS A 198 -15.22 6.39 -5.79
N THR A 199 -16.10 6.25 -4.80
CA THR A 199 -16.24 5.00 -4.04
C THR A 199 -16.66 3.84 -4.94
N ALA A 200 -17.66 4.03 -5.80
CA ALA A 200 -18.12 2.99 -6.73
C ALA A 200 -17.01 2.56 -7.72
N ALA A 201 -16.25 3.52 -8.26
CA ALA A 201 -15.13 3.24 -9.14
C ALA A 201 -14.01 2.47 -8.40
N HIS A 202 -13.71 2.86 -7.17
CA HIS A 202 -12.70 2.22 -6.33
C HIS A 202 -13.09 0.77 -5.96
N GLN A 203 -14.33 0.55 -5.52
CA GLN A 203 -14.83 -0.78 -5.20
C GLN A 203 -14.81 -1.70 -6.42
N THR A 204 -15.25 -1.21 -7.58
CA THR A 204 -15.18 -1.94 -8.85
C THR A 204 -13.75 -2.35 -9.20
N TRP A 205 -12.80 -1.42 -9.04
CA TRP A 205 -11.38 -1.67 -9.26
C TRP A 205 -10.83 -2.73 -8.30
N LEU A 206 -11.17 -2.65 -7.00
CA LEU A 206 -10.68 -3.57 -5.98
C LEU A 206 -11.27 -4.98 -6.14
N TRP A 207 -12.57 -5.09 -6.41
CA TRP A 207 -13.22 -6.39 -6.66
C TRP A 207 -12.63 -7.12 -7.86
N LYS A 208 -12.34 -6.43 -8.96
CA LYS A 208 -11.66 -7.03 -10.11
C LYS A 208 -10.32 -7.66 -9.71
N ARG A 209 -9.61 -7.03 -8.78
CA ARG A 209 -8.33 -7.54 -8.27
C ARG A 209 -8.52 -8.69 -7.30
N LEU A 210 -9.48 -8.61 -6.38
CA LEU A 210 -9.81 -9.70 -5.44
C LEU A 210 -10.20 -10.99 -6.17
N ARG A 211 -10.96 -10.90 -7.27
CA ARG A 211 -11.25 -12.08 -8.11
C ARG A 211 -10.00 -12.72 -8.72
N ALA A 212 -9.00 -11.91 -9.06
CA ALA A 212 -7.74 -12.41 -9.60
C ALA A 212 -6.80 -12.94 -8.51
N PHE A 213 -6.84 -12.36 -7.31
CA PHE A 213 -6.00 -12.76 -6.18
C PHE A 213 -6.75 -12.51 -4.85
N PRO A 214 -7.35 -13.55 -4.24
CA PRO A 214 -8.17 -13.39 -3.03
C PRO A 214 -7.43 -12.87 -1.80
N SER A 215 -6.10 -12.98 -1.77
CA SER A 215 -5.26 -12.50 -0.65
C SER A 215 -4.96 -11.00 -0.69
N ILE A 216 -5.54 -10.24 -1.62
CA ILE A 216 -5.37 -8.79 -1.66
C ILE A 216 -5.98 -8.13 -0.41
N PRO A 217 -5.27 -7.21 0.25
CA PRO A 217 -5.83 -6.46 1.38
C PRO A 217 -7.07 -5.67 0.96
N LEU A 218 -8.15 -5.75 1.74
CA LEU A 218 -9.39 -4.99 1.49
C LEU A 218 -9.20 -3.47 1.58
N GLY A 219 -8.16 -3.04 2.31
CA GLY A 219 -7.76 -1.65 2.41
C GLY A 219 -6.91 -1.13 1.23
N LEU A 220 -6.60 -1.97 0.23
CA LEU A 220 -5.71 -1.59 -0.87
C LEU A 220 -6.25 -0.36 -1.62
N VAL A 221 -5.41 0.66 -1.79
CA VAL A 221 -5.76 1.90 -2.49
C VAL A 221 -4.98 2.11 -3.78
N GLN A 222 -5.53 2.91 -4.68
CA GLN A 222 -4.77 3.48 -5.79
C GLN A 222 -3.88 4.60 -5.23
N ALA A 223 -2.64 4.25 -4.87
CA ALA A 223 -1.71 5.14 -4.17
C ALA A 223 -1.54 6.51 -4.88
N HIS A 224 -1.47 6.54 -6.22
CA HIS A 224 -1.36 7.81 -6.96
C HIS A 224 -2.48 8.81 -6.63
N THR A 225 -3.74 8.38 -6.66
CA THR A 225 -4.88 9.26 -6.43
C THR A 225 -4.98 9.64 -4.95
N LEU A 226 -4.80 8.68 -4.05
CA LEU A 226 -4.79 8.91 -2.61
C LEU A 226 -3.74 9.96 -2.22
N PHE A 227 -2.48 9.77 -2.63
CA PHE A 227 -1.40 10.68 -2.23
C PHE A 227 -1.60 12.09 -2.76
N ARG A 228 -2.13 12.24 -3.98
CA ARG A 228 -2.48 13.57 -4.50
C ARG A 228 -3.58 14.21 -3.67
N PHE A 229 -4.61 13.46 -3.31
CA PHE A 229 -5.71 13.95 -2.50
C PHE A 229 -5.23 14.40 -1.11
N ILE A 230 -4.57 13.53 -0.35
CA ILE A 230 -4.17 13.82 1.04
C ILE A 230 -3.11 14.91 1.12
N GLN A 231 -2.15 14.97 0.18
CA GLN A 231 -1.12 16.03 0.17
C GLN A 231 -1.77 17.40 -0.11
N HIS A 232 -2.72 17.46 -1.05
CA HIS A 232 -3.41 18.70 -1.40
C HIS A 232 -4.34 19.18 -0.27
N LYS A 233 -5.14 18.27 0.31
CA LYS A 233 -6.09 18.60 1.38
C LYS A 233 -5.40 18.89 2.71
N ALA A 234 -4.32 18.18 3.05
CA ALA A 234 -3.46 18.51 4.18
C ALA A 234 -2.70 19.83 4.00
N GLY A 235 -2.52 20.29 2.76
CA GLY A 235 -1.81 21.54 2.47
C GLY A 235 -0.30 21.41 2.61
N THR A 236 0.28 20.31 2.16
CA THR A 236 1.73 20.11 2.31
C THR A 236 2.58 20.95 1.38
N GLY A 237 2.01 21.40 0.26
CA GLY A 237 2.73 22.11 -0.81
C GLY A 237 3.60 21.20 -1.69
N MET A 238 3.71 19.90 -1.38
CA MET A 238 4.70 19.03 -2.02
C MET A 238 4.50 18.95 -3.54
N TYR A 239 3.26 18.79 -4.03
CA TYR A 239 3.01 18.72 -5.47
C TYR A 239 3.18 20.08 -6.17
N GLU A 240 2.95 21.19 -5.47
CA GLU A 240 3.11 22.54 -5.99
C GLU A 240 4.60 22.91 -6.14
N TYR A 241 5.41 22.61 -5.13
CA TYR A 241 6.84 22.96 -5.07
C TYR A 241 7.76 21.91 -5.70
N MET A 242 7.31 20.66 -5.85
CA MET A 242 8.10 19.60 -6.49
C MET A 242 7.54 19.15 -7.85
N GLY A 243 6.44 19.76 -8.31
CA GLY A 243 5.77 19.46 -9.59
C GLY A 243 6.47 20.06 -10.82
N TRP A 244 5.72 20.73 -11.69
CA TRP A 244 6.25 21.34 -12.92
C TRP A 244 5.94 22.85 -13.05
N GLY A 245 5.30 23.43 -12.04
CA GLY A 245 4.88 24.84 -12.05
C GLY A 245 5.98 25.82 -11.62
N TRP A 246 5.65 27.12 -11.68
CA TRP A 246 6.57 28.20 -11.31
C TRP A 246 7.09 28.12 -9.87
N ARG A 247 6.27 27.61 -8.91
CA ARG A 247 6.68 27.45 -7.50
C ARG A 247 7.87 26.51 -7.34
N ARG A 248 7.95 25.46 -8.15
CA ARG A 248 9.12 24.59 -8.19
C ARG A 248 10.36 25.33 -8.63
N TRP A 249 10.25 26.10 -9.72
CA TRP A 249 11.38 26.85 -10.23
C TRP A 249 11.81 27.92 -9.22
N SER A 250 10.88 28.60 -8.55
CA SER A 250 11.19 29.49 -7.43
C SER A 250 11.99 28.78 -6.33
N PHE A 251 11.51 27.61 -5.87
CA PHE A 251 12.18 26.86 -4.81
C PHE A 251 13.57 26.36 -5.21
N TRP A 252 13.72 25.84 -6.43
CA TRP A 252 15.03 25.43 -6.95
C TRP A 252 15.99 26.61 -7.04
N TRP A 253 15.53 27.81 -7.41
CA TRP A 253 16.39 29.00 -7.51
C TRP A 253 16.77 29.55 -6.13
N GLN A 254 15.88 29.45 -5.14
CA GLN A 254 16.11 29.92 -3.76
C GLN A 254 17.07 29.02 -2.98
N ASP A 255 16.86 27.71 -3.02
CA ASP A 255 17.72 26.75 -2.32
C ASP A 255 17.89 25.45 -3.10
N ARG A 256 18.97 25.39 -3.88
CA ARG A 256 19.31 24.21 -4.68
C ARG A 256 19.69 23.00 -3.84
N ALA A 257 20.30 23.21 -2.68
CA ALA A 257 20.76 22.13 -1.83
C ALA A 257 19.57 21.42 -1.20
N LEU A 258 18.67 22.19 -0.59
CA LEU A 258 17.43 21.68 -0.03
C LEU A 258 16.52 21.09 -1.11
N TYR A 259 16.39 21.74 -2.28
CA TYR A 259 15.64 21.15 -3.39
C TYR A 259 16.18 19.77 -3.78
N ARG A 260 17.51 19.62 -3.90
CA ARG A 260 18.13 18.33 -4.25
C ARG A 260 17.87 17.29 -3.17
N LEU A 261 17.97 17.66 -1.89
CA LEU A 261 17.69 16.78 -0.76
C LEU A 261 16.23 16.30 -0.78
N VAL A 262 15.27 17.18 -1.04
CA VAL A 262 13.83 16.83 -1.11
C VAL A 262 13.51 16.01 -2.36
N ALA A 263 14.12 16.35 -3.50
CA ALA A 263 13.87 15.69 -4.78
C ALA A 263 14.46 14.28 -4.85
N TRP A 264 15.69 14.13 -4.35
CA TRP A 264 16.58 13.00 -4.61
C TRP A 264 17.19 12.39 -3.34
N GLY A 265 16.90 12.94 -2.18
CA GLY A 265 17.23 12.31 -0.89
C GLY A 265 16.16 11.33 -0.43
N ALA A 266 16.32 10.85 0.80
CA ALA A 266 15.38 9.94 1.43
C ALA A 266 13.98 10.59 1.52
N ASN A 267 12.94 9.84 1.13
CA ASN A 267 11.56 10.27 1.25
C ASN A 267 11.09 10.18 2.71
N THR A 268 11.30 11.26 3.46
CA THR A 268 10.97 11.34 4.89
C THR A 268 9.70 12.17 5.16
N PRO A 269 8.96 11.88 6.25
CA PRO A 269 7.76 12.64 6.63
C PRO A 269 8.07 14.11 6.98
N PHE A 270 9.33 14.46 7.28
CA PHE A 270 9.74 15.85 7.52
C PHE A 270 9.37 16.77 6.36
N MET A 271 9.41 16.28 5.11
CA MET A 271 9.08 17.07 3.94
C MET A 271 7.61 17.53 3.94
N TYR A 272 6.72 16.81 4.63
CA TYR A 272 5.30 17.16 4.67
C TYR A 272 5.02 18.47 5.39
N ARG A 273 5.97 18.99 6.18
CA ARG A 273 5.89 20.28 6.87
C ARG A 273 6.87 21.33 6.35
N LEU A 274 7.49 21.10 5.20
CA LEU A 274 8.52 22.00 4.67
C LEU A 274 7.96 23.34 4.17
N PHE A 275 6.86 23.30 3.42
CA PHE A 275 6.29 24.51 2.80
C PHE A 275 5.17 25.09 3.66
N GLU A 276 5.15 26.42 3.80
CA GLU A 276 4.06 27.16 4.40
C GLU A 276 2.92 27.35 3.39
N THR A 277 1.70 27.02 3.80
CA THR A 277 0.51 27.03 2.93
C THR A 277 -0.73 27.66 3.59
N GLY A 278 -0.62 28.06 4.86
CA GLY A 278 -1.71 28.59 5.67
C GLY A 278 -2.64 27.54 6.27
N LYS A 279 -2.44 26.24 5.98
CA LYS A 279 -3.31 25.16 6.48
C LYS A 279 -2.76 24.49 7.73
N ARG A 280 -1.45 24.25 7.76
CA ARG A 280 -0.77 23.56 8.85
C ARG A 280 0.54 24.27 9.17
N ARG A 281 1.00 24.14 10.40
CA ARG A 281 2.30 24.67 10.83
C ARG A 281 3.42 24.06 9.99
N ALA A 282 4.19 24.90 9.30
CA ALA A 282 5.47 24.53 8.71
C ALA A 282 6.58 24.45 9.79
N TRP A 283 7.69 23.80 9.48
CA TRP A 283 8.88 23.88 10.32
C TRP A 283 9.33 25.34 10.45
N ALA A 284 9.82 25.71 11.63
CA ALA A 284 10.45 27.01 11.80
C ALA A 284 11.83 26.98 11.11
N ASP A 285 12.20 28.12 10.52
CA ASP A 285 13.55 28.35 10.00
C ASP A 285 14.61 28.35 11.11
#